data_AF-A0A382G6W7-F1
#
_entry.id   AF-A0A382G6W7-F1
#
_cell.length_a   1.000
_cell.length_b   1.000
_cell.length_c   1.000
_cell.angle_alpha   90.00
_cell.angle_beta   90.00
_cell.angle_gamma   90.00
#
_symmetry.space_group_name_H-M   'P 1'
#
loop_
_entity.id
_entity.type
_entity.pdbx_description
1 polymer ?
#
loop_
_entity_poly.entity_id
_entity_poly.type
_entity_poly.pdbx_seq_one_letter_code
_entity_poly.pdbx_strand_id
1 'polypeptide(L)'
;MAAGASMLPFKSTSQAVMAALKPEYYPPALTGLRGSHPGSNEHAHSQALTKKTDWGSTTDLKEEYDLVVVGGGLSGLSAAYFYQQEHGRDKKVLILD
;
A
#
# COMPACT_ATOMS: atom_id res chain seq x y z
N MET A 1 5.31 -15.20 -12.27
CA MET A 1 4.60 -15.78 -11.10
C MET A 1 5.43 -15.42 -9.88
N ALA A 2 5.11 -14.31 -9.20
CA ALA A 2 5.95 -13.76 -8.14
C ALA A 2 5.65 -14.46 -6.82
N ALA A 3 6.57 -15.30 -6.38
CA ALA A 3 6.56 -15.86 -5.02
C ALA A 3 6.98 -14.77 -4.04
N GLY A 4 6.05 -14.36 -3.16
CA GLY A 4 6.35 -13.51 -2.02
C GLY A 4 7.11 -14.31 -0.97
N ALA A 5 8.44 -14.28 -1.03
CA ALA A 5 9.29 -14.80 0.03
C ALA A 5 9.27 -13.82 1.20
N SER A 6 8.50 -14.15 2.24
CA SER A 6 8.70 -13.58 3.56
C SER A 6 10.13 -13.89 3.99
N MET A 7 10.94 -12.85 4.20
CA MET A 7 12.30 -12.96 4.75
C MET A 7 12.21 -13.44 6.19
N LEU A 8 12.11 -14.75 6.38
CA LEU A 8 12.31 -15.37 7.68
C LEU A 8 13.82 -15.31 8.01
N PRO A 9 14.19 -14.99 9.26
CA PRO A 9 15.59 -15.01 9.67
C PRO A 9 16.11 -16.44 9.48
N PHE A 10 17.22 -16.55 8.75
CA PHE A 10 17.86 -17.78 8.23
C PHE A 10 18.33 -18.79 9.30
N LYS A 11 17.88 -18.65 10.56
CA LYS A 11 18.28 -19.47 11.71
C LYS A 11 17.14 -20.25 12.36
N SER A 12 15.89 -20.08 11.91
CA SER A 12 14.76 -20.86 12.41
C SER A 12 14.34 -21.91 11.39
N THR A 13 14.38 -23.19 11.78
CA THR A 13 13.81 -24.26 10.98
C THR A 13 12.30 -24.02 10.86
N SER A 14 11.74 -24.21 9.66
CA SER A 14 10.31 -23.98 9.38
C SER A 14 9.38 -24.65 10.40
N GLN A 15 9.80 -25.80 10.95
CA GLN A 15 9.11 -26.52 12.02
C GLN A 15 8.94 -25.71 13.32
N ALA A 16 9.97 -24.98 13.76
CA ALA A 16 9.93 -24.17 14.99
C ALA A 16 9.06 -22.93 14.82
N VAL A 17 9.06 -22.34 13.62
CA VAL A 17 8.16 -21.24 13.25
C VAL A 17 6.72 -21.73 13.29
N MET A 18 6.40 -22.85 12.62
CA MET A 18 5.04 -23.41 12.60
C MET A 18 4.54 -23.81 13.99
N ALA A 19 5.41 -24.29 14.88
CA ALA A 19 5.06 -24.62 16.26
C ALA A 19 4.80 -23.40 17.15
N ALA A 20 5.34 -22.23 16.80
CA ALA A 20 5.13 -20.97 17.52
C ALA A 20 3.91 -20.19 17.00
N LEU A 21 3.38 -20.56 15.83
CA LEU A 21 2.17 -19.96 15.28
C LEU A 21 0.95 -20.49 16.04
N LYS A 22 0.14 -19.56 16.54
CA LYS A 22 -1.14 -19.92 17.17
C LYS A 22 -2.04 -20.62 16.14
N PRO A 23 -2.91 -21.57 16.53
CA PRO A 23 -3.86 -22.20 15.62
C PRO A 23 -4.75 -21.20 14.86
N GLU A 24 -5.00 -20.02 15.45
CA GLU A 24 -5.78 -18.94 14.86
C GLU A 24 -4.96 -18.06 13.88
N TYR A 25 -3.65 -18.27 13.75
CA TYR A 25 -2.79 -17.57 12.81
C TYR A 25 -2.95 -18.14 11.40
N TYR A 26 -4.00 -17.68 10.72
CA TYR A 26 -4.27 -17.99 9.33
C TYR A 26 -4.22 -16.70 8.50
N PRO A 27 -3.03 -16.30 7.99
CA PRO A 27 -2.86 -15.10 7.18
C PRO A 27 -3.87 -14.93 6.04
N PRO A 28 -4.34 -16.01 5.36
CA PRO A 28 -5.34 -15.86 4.30
C PRO A 28 -6.73 -15.40 4.79
N ALA A 29 -7.09 -15.56 6.08
CA ALA A 29 -8.34 -15.00 6.61
C ALA A 29 -8.26 -13.50 6.92
N LEU A 30 -7.09 -12.89 6.84
CA LEU A 30 -6.90 -11.48 7.16
C LEU A 30 -7.33 -10.60 5.97
N THR A 31 -8.40 -9.83 6.14
CA THR A 31 -8.91 -8.87 5.14
C THR A 31 -8.18 -7.51 5.22
N GLY A 32 -8.37 -6.62 4.25
CA GLY A 32 -7.78 -5.26 4.22
C GLY A 32 -6.76 -5.06 3.11
N LEU A 33 -5.84 -4.09 3.27
CA LEU A 33 -4.82 -3.69 2.27
C LEU A 33 -3.66 -4.70 2.15
N ARG A 34 -4.00 -5.98 1.98
CA ARG A 34 -3.03 -7.07 1.88
C ARG A 34 -3.12 -7.71 0.50
N GLY A 35 -2.45 -7.09 -0.46
CA GLY A 35 -2.28 -7.65 -1.80
C GLY A 35 -3.60 -7.92 -2.53
N SER A 36 -3.65 -9.03 -3.27
CA SER A 36 -4.80 -9.38 -4.10
C SER A 36 -5.96 -9.91 -3.24
N HIS A 37 -7.08 -9.21 -3.27
CA HIS A 37 -8.35 -9.63 -2.69
C HIS A 37 -9.48 -9.39 -3.69
N PRO A 38 -10.67 -10.02 -3.54
CA PRO A 38 -11.85 -9.60 -4.31
C PRO A 38 -12.09 -8.10 -4.06
N GLY A 39 -12.10 -7.26 -5.10
CA GLY A 39 -12.09 -5.80 -4.93
C GLY A 39 -10.81 -5.09 -5.40
N SER A 40 -9.66 -5.79 -5.45
CA SER A 40 -8.37 -5.12 -5.66
C SER A 40 -8.07 -4.75 -7.12
N ASN A 41 -8.84 -5.23 -8.10
CA ASN A 41 -8.56 -5.04 -9.53
C ASN A 41 -9.68 -4.31 -10.28
N GLU A 42 -10.78 -3.99 -9.62
CA GLU A 42 -12.03 -3.53 -10.21
C GLU A 42 -11.81 -2.20 -10.94
N HIS A 43 -11.09 -1.27 -10.32
CA HIS A 43 -10.76 0.02 -10.93
C HIS A 43 -9.79 -0.14 -12.11
N ALA A 44 -8.73 -0.94 -11.96
CA ALA A 44 -7.78 -1.20 -13.03
C ALA A 44 -8.45 -1.87 -14.24
N HIS A 45 -9.29 -2.87 -14.02
CA HIS A 45 -10.07 -3.53 -15.06
C HIS A 45 -11.10 -2.58 -15.69
N SER A 46 -11.77 -1.72 -14.92
CA SER A 46 -12.70 -0.75 -15.50
C SER A 46 -11.99 0.21 -16.47
N GLN A 47 -10.79 0.68 -16.13
CA GLN A 47 -9.99 1.47 -17.07
C GLN A 47 -9.58 0.67 -18.29
N ALA A 48 -9.00 -0.52 -18.10
CA ALA A 48 -8.43 -1.30 -19.19
C ALA A 48 -9.49 -1.86 -20.15
N LEU A 49 -10.63 -2.34 -19.63
CA LEU A 49 -11.64 -3.06 -20.40
C LEU A 49 -12.74 -2.15 -20.93
N THR A 50 -13.13 -1.12 -20.17
CA THR A 50 -14.24 -0.25 -20.56
C THR A 50 -13.78 1.16 -20.95
N LYS A 51 -12.47 1.45 -20.91
CA LYS A 51 -11.91 2.80 -21.13
C LYS A 51 -12.57 3.86 -20.26
N LYS A 52 -13.00 3.47 -19.06
CA LYS A 52 -13.59 4.41 -18.11
C LYS A 52 -12.55 5.49 -17.78
N THR A 53 -12.96 6.75 -17.86
CA THR A 53 -12.11 7.93 -17.55
C THR A 53 -12.77 8.91 -16.57
N ASP A 54 -13.91 8.55 -15.97
CA ASP A 54 -14.63 9.35 -14.98
C ASP A 54 -14.89 8.57 -13.68
N TRP A 55 -14.68 9.18 -12.51
CA TRP A 55 -14.85 8.53 -11.20
C TRP A 55 -15.86 9.25 -10.30
N GLY A 56 -16.75 10.03 -10.92
CA GLY A 56 -17.70 10.89 -10.24
C GLY A 56 -17.21 12.33 -10.10
N SER A 57 -17.99 13.15 -9.41
CA SER A 57 -17.68 14.55 -9.17
C SER A 57 -16.50 14.69 -8.21
N THR A 58 -15.54 15.54 -8.56
CA THR A 58 -14.49 15.96 -7.63
C THR A 58 -15.00 17.08 -6.73
N THR A 59 -14.46 17.17 -5.52
CA THR A 59 -14.69 18.30 -4.61
C THR A 59 -13.43 19.13 -4.55
N ASP A 60 -13.56 20.44 -4.72
CA ASP A 60 -12.47 21.37 -4.48
C ASP A 60 -12.31 21.57 -2.96
N LEU A 61 -11.21 21.06 -2.42
CA LEU A 61 -10.89 21.14 -0.99
C LEU A 61 -10.35 22.52 -0.59
N LYS A 62 -10.00 23.40 -1.55
CA LYS A 62 -9.33 24.69 -1.30
C LYS A 62 -8.07 24.55 -0.43
N GLU A 63 -7.39 23.42 -0.57
CA GLU A 63 -6.13 23.12 0.10
C GLU A 63 -5.00 23.06 -0.93
N GLU A 64 -3.88 23.69 -0.60
CA GLU A 64 -2.65 23.61 -1.37
C GLU A 64 -1.65 22.69 -0.66
N TYR A 65 -0.88 21.93 -1.44
CA TYR A 65 0.15 21.00 -0.97
C TYR A 65 1.41 21.19 -1.83
N ASP A 66 2.59 21.12 -1.21
CA ASP A 66 3.87 21.19 -1.93
C ASP A 66 4.18 19.88 -2.68
N LEU A 67 3.64 18.76 -2.19
CA LEU A 67 3.81 17.44 -2.79
C LEU A 67 2.55 16.58 -2.57
N VAL A 68 2.15 15.83 -3.60
CA VAL A 68 1.14 14.76 -3.51
C VAL A 68 1.80 13.42 -3.82
N VAL A 69 1.63 12.45 -2.93
CA VAL A 69 2.13 11.07 -3.07
C VAL A 69 0.95 10.11 -3.16
N VAL A 70 0.90 9.31 -4.23
CA VAL A 70 -0.09 8.24 -4.41
C VAL A 70 0.54 6.91 -4.05
N GLY A 71 0.04 6.29 -2.97
CA GLY A 71 0.52 5.07 -2.34
C GLY A 71 1.20 5.32 -1.00
N GLY A 72 0.61 4.84 0.09
CA GLY A 72 1.07 4.96 1.47
C GLY A 72 2.09 3.90 1.91
N GLY A 73 2.68 3.17 0.95
CA GLY A 73 3.71 2.17 1.22
C GLY A 73 5.07 2.76 1.62
N LEU A 74 6.04 1.88 1.91
CA LEU A 74 7.40 2.27 2.30
C LEU A 74 8.04 3.28 1.33
N SER A 75 7.87 3.06 0.02
CA SER A 75 8.39 3.96 -1.01
C SER A 75 7.72 5.34 -0.97
N GLY A 76 6.41 5.40 -0.76
CA GLY A 76 5.66 6.66 -0.70
C GLY A 76 5.98 7.47 0.55
N LEU A 77 6.03 6.81 1.71
CA LEU A 77 6.45 7.45 2.95
C LEU A 77 7.91 7.91 2.90
N SER A 78 8.78 7.12 2.26
CA SER A 78 10.17 7.52 2.03
C SER A 78 10.25 8.76 1.13
N ALA A 79 9.46 8.83 0.06
CA ALA A 79 9.40 9.99 -0.82
C ALA A 79 8.95 11.25 -0.06
N ALA A 80 7.87 11.15 0.73
CA ALA A 80 7.39 12.26 1.56
C ALA A 80 8.45 12.72 2.57
N TYR A 81 9.13 11.76 3.23
CA TYR A 81 10.18 12.05 4.20
C TYR A 81 11.39 12.75 3.58
N PHE A 82 11.90 12.23 2.47
CA PHE A 82 13.07 12.82 1.79
C PHE A 82 12.75 14.18 1.18
N TYR A 83 11.53 14.37 0.67
CA TYR A 83 11.09 15.68 0.20
C TYR A 83 11.13 16.73 1.32
N GLN A 84 10.62 16.42 2.52
CA GLN A 84 10.71 17.34 3.66
C GLN A 84 12.14 17.56 4.16
N GLN A 85 13.01 16.54 4.06
CA GLN A 85 14.43 16.69 4.41
C GLN A 85 15.15 17.66 3.46
N GLU A 86 14.85 17.63 2.17
CA GLU A 86 15.49 18.48 1.16
C GLU A 86 14.89 19.89 1.10
N HIS A 87 13.57 20.00 1.25
CA HIS A 87 12.83 21.24 1.01
C HIS A 87 12.28 21.93 2.26
N GLY A 88 12.45 21.34 3.44
CA GLY A 88 12.00 21.89 4.72
C GLY A 88 10.85 21.11 5.34
N ARG A 89 10.82 21.10 6.68
CA ARG A 89 9.79 20.40 7.47
C ARG A 89 8.43 21.11 7.48
N ASP A 90 8.39 22.35 6.99
CA ASP A 90 7.19 23.15 6.80
C ASP A 90 6.39 22.77 5.54
N LYS A 91 6.96 21.93 4.67
CA LYS A 91 6.29 21.45 3.45
C LYS A 91 5.08 20.59 3.75
N LYS A 92 3.94 20.94 3.15
CA LYS A 92 2.67 20.24 3.31
C LYS A 92 2.57 19.13 2.25
N VAL A 93 2.69 17.89 2.70
CA VAL A 93 2.65 16.70 1.83
C VAL A 93 1.31 15.97 2.01
N LEU A 94 0.58 15.74 0.93
CA LEU A 94 -0.61 14.91 0.90
C LEU A 94 -0.23 13.48 0.49
N ILE A 95 -0.62 12.48 1.30
CA ILE A 95 -0.45 11.07 0.96
C ILE A 95 -1.84 10.45 0.77
N LEU A 96 -2.05 9.81 -0.37
CA LEU A 96 -3.28 9.10 -0.73
C LEU A 96 -2.98 7.60 -0.79
N ASP A 97 -3.72 6.76 -0.05
CA ASP A 97 -3.59 5.29 -0.07
C ASP A 97 -4.96 4.62 -0.11
#